data_AF-A0A965U5U8-F1
#
_entry.id   AF-A0A965U5U8-F1
#
_cell.length_a   1.000
_cell.length_b   1.000
_cell.length_c   1.000
_cell.angle_alpha   90.00
_cell.angle_beta   90.00
_cell.angle_gamma   90.00
#
_symmetry.space_group_name_H-M   'P 1'
#
loop_
_entity.id
_entity.type
_entity.pdbx_description
1 polymer ?
#
loop_
_entity_poly.entity_id
_entity_poly.type
_entity_poly.pdbx_seq_one_letter_code
_entity_poly.pdbx_strand_id
1 'polypeptide(L)'
;MKKEKLMPLAAGLITGICNGLLGAGGGMIAVVALQRLCGLPEKEAHATAISVMLPLTAISSLVYAFGNAVAWDVLAFVAPALTLGSFVGAKLTGKLHERELRRLFAGLMMAAGVWMLL
;
A
#
# COMPACT_ATOMS: atom_id res chain seq x y z
N MET A 1 -6.25 29.31 -6.23
CA MET A 1 -7.36 28.40 -6.63
C MET A 1 -7.04 27.37 -7.74
N LYS A 2 -5.86 27.35 -8.41
CA LYS A 2 -5.60 26.40 -9.53
C LYS A 2 -4.38 25.46 -9.36
N LYS A 3 -3.50 25.66 -8.37
CA LYS A 3 -2.30 24.81 -8.15
C LYS A 3 -2.53 23.62 -7.20
N GLU A 4 -3.52 23.70 -6.31
CA GLU A 4 -3.77 22.70 -5.24
C GLU A 4 -4.34 21.36 -5.73
N LYS A 5 -4.91 21.29 -6.95
CA LYS A 5 -5.49 20.05 -7.50
C LYS A 5 -4.62 19.33 -8.53
N LEU A 6 -3.60 19.98 -9.09
CA LEU A 6 -2.72 19.36 -10.09
C LEU A 6 -1.71 18.40 -9.46
N MET A 7 -1.19 18.74 -8.28
CA MET A 7 -0.21 17.93 -7.55
C MET A 7 -0.76 16.54 -7.15
N PRO A 8 -1.96 16.40 -6.56
CA PRO A 8 -2.52 15.09 -6.25
C PRO A 8 -2.89 14.30 -7.51
N LEU A 9 -3.26 14.96 -8.61
CA LEU A 9 -3.55 14.30 -9.89
C LEU A 9 -2.28 13.69 -10.51
N ALA A 10 -1.18 14.45 -10.51
CA ALA A 10 0.12 13.97 -10.99
C ALA A 10 0.68 12.85 -10.09
N ALA A 11 0.54 13.01 -8.76
CA ALA A 11 0.93 11.96 -7.81
C ALA A 11 0.11 10.68 -8.03
N GLY A 12 -1.20 10.78 -8.24
CA GLY A 12 -2.07 9.64 -8.55
C GLY A 12 -1.71 8.96 -9.87
N LEU A 13 -1.37 9.74 -10.91
CA LEU A 13 -0.97 9.20 -12.21
C LEU A 13 0.36 8.43 -12.12
N ILE A 14 1.38 9.03 -11.49
CA ILE A 14 2.70 8.40 -11.30
C ILE A 14 2.55 7.14 -10.44
N THR A 15 1.80 7.24 -9.33
CA THR A 15 1.55 6.10 -8.44
C THR A 15 0.80 4.99 -9.16
N GLY A 16 -0.20 5.32 -9.98
CA GLY A 16 -0.97 4.33 -10.76
C GLY A 16 -0.12 3.63 -11.81
N ILE A 17 0.73 4.37 -12.54
CA ILE A 17 1.69 3.79 -13.49
C ILE A 17 2.68 2.88 -12.77
N CYS A 18 3.25 3.33 -11.65
CA CYS A 18 4.15 2.53 -10.83
C CYS A 18 3.45 1.29 -10.24
N ASN A 19 2.19 1.39 -9.82
CA ASN A 19 1.42 0.27 -9.31
C ASN A 19 1.07 -0.73 -10.41
N GLY A 20 0.84 -0.28 -11.65
CA GLY A 20 0.66 -1.17 -12.80
C GLY A 20 1.96 -1.89 -13.19
N LEU A 21 3.10 -1.19 -13.14
CA LEU A 21 4.42 -1.74 -13.51
C LEU A 21 5.02 -2.66 -12.44
N LEU A 22 4.94 -2.27 -11.16
CA LEU A 22 5.53 -2.99 -10.03
C LEU A 22 4.54 -3.95 -9.37
N GLY A 23 3.28 -3.98 -9.82
CA GLY A 23 2.21 -4.78 -9.22
C GLY A 23 2.00 -4.44 -7.75
N ALA A 24 2.18 -5.45 -6.88
CA ALA A 24 1.96 -5.35 -5.44
C ALA A 24 2.84 -4.31 -4.72
N GLY A 25 3.94 -3.84 -5.33
CA GLY A 25 4.86 -2.85 -4.74
C GLY A 25 4.41 -1.38 -4.82
N GLY A 26 3.34 -1.06 -5.55
CA GLY A 26 2.94 0.33 -5.80
C GLY A 26 2.46 1.11 -4.57
N GLY A 27 2.00 0.42 -3.52
CA GLY A 27 1.51 1.05 -2.29
C GLY A 27 2.57 1.84 -1.52
N MET A 28 3.81 1.36 -1.54
CA MET A 28 4.94 2.06 -0.91
C MET A 28 5.23 3.39 -1.61
N ILE A 29 5.13 3.41 -2.94
CA ILE A 29 5.31 4.63 -3.74
C ILE A 29 4.14 5.59 -3.49
N ALA A 30 2.92 5.06 -3.36
CA ALA A 30 1.74 5.86 -3.02
C ALA A 30 1.91 6.62 -1.71
N VAL A 31 2.38 5.93 -0.67
CA VAL A 31 2.62 6.53 0.66
C VAL A 31 3.69 7.62 0.58
N VAL A 32 4.83 7.35 -0.07
CA VAL A 32 5.91 8.34 -0.21
C VAL A 32 5.44 9.55 -1.02
N ALA A 33 4.64 9.33 -2.06
CA ALA A 33 4.06 10.41 -2.85
C ALA A 33 3.09 11.27 -2.02
N LEU A 34 2.20 10.66 -1.23
CA LEU A 34 1.28 11.38 -0.34
C LEU A 34 2.02 12.16 0.75
N GLN A 35 3.07 11.59 1.35
CA GLN A 35 3.88 12.29 2.34
C GLN A 35 4.67 13.46 1.74
N ARG A 36 5.38 13.23 0.62
CA ARG A 36 6.31 14.21 0.03
C ARG A 36 5.63 15.26 -0.82
N LEU A 37 4.57 14.92 -1.56
CA LEU A 37 3.87 15.87 -2.44
C LEU A 37 2.68 16.54 -1.76
N CYS A 38 1.91 15.81 -0.94
CA CYS A 38 0.73 16.38 -0.29
C CYS A 38 0.98 16.85 1.15
N GLY A 39 2.14 16.52 1.75
CA GLY A 39 2.50 17.00 3.10
C GLY A 39 1.64 16.41 4.21
N LEU A 40 0.95 15.29 3.97
CA LEU A 40 0.10 14.65 4.97
C LEU A 40 0.94 14.06 6.12
N PRO A 41 0.43 14.10 7.37
CA PRO A 41 1.03 13.36 8.46
C PRO A 41 1.07 11.86 8.12
N GLU A 42 2.08 11.15 8.62
CA GLU A 42 2.35 9.78 8.17
C GLU A 42 1.16 8.84 8.30
N LYS A 43 0.46 8.91 9.44
CA LYS A 43 -0.70 8.08 9.69
C LYS A 43 -1.80 8.28 8.65
N GLU A 44 -2.06 9.54 8.27
CA GLU A 44 -3.04 9.84 7.25
C GLU A 44 -2.56 9.40 5.87
N ALA A 45 -1.29 9.63 5.52
CA ALA A 45 -0.74 9.18 4.24
C ALA A 45 -0.86 7.66 4.06
N HIS A 46 -0.56 6.87 5.11
CA HIS A 46 -0.76 5.42 5.09
C HIS A 46 -2.24 5.02 4.97
N ALA A 47 -3.14 5.67 5.72
CA ALA A 47 -4.57 5.38 5.67
C ALA A 47 -5.19 5.71 4.29
N THR A 48 -4.79 6.84 3.69
CA THR A 48 -5.22 7.25 2.35
C THR A 48 -4.70 6.29 1.30
N ALA A 49 -3.43 5.87 1.37
CA ALA A 49 -2.87 4.90 0.43
C ALA A 49 -3.64 3.56 0.46
N ILE A 50 -3.93 3.04 1.67
CA ILE A 50 -4.70 1.79 1.82
C ILE A 50 -6.13 1.97 1.26
N SER A 51 -6.76 3.12 1.50
CA SER A 51 -8.09 3.44 0.96
C SER A 51 -8.11 3.43 -0.57
N VAL A 52 -7.04 3.89 -1.22
CA VAL A 52 -6.91 3.85 -2.68
C VAL A 52 -6.59 2.43 -3.19
N MET A 53 -5.83 1.64 -2.43
CA MET A 53 -5.50 0.26 -2.80
C MET A 53 -6.69 -0.70 -2.69
N LEU A 54 -7.65 -0.42 -1.80
CA LEU A 54 -8.84 -1.25 -1.58
C LEU A 54 -9.66 -1.49 -2.86
N PRO A 55 -10.14 -0.45 -3.59
CA PRO A 55 -10.89 -0.66 -4.83
C PRO A 55 -10.03 -1.30 -5.93
N LEU A 56 -8.74 -0.97 -6.00
CA LEU A 56 -7.82 -1.54 -6.99
C LEU A 56 -7.65 -3.06 -6.81
N THR A 57 -7.46 -3.47 -5.55
CA THR A 57 -7.30 -4.88 -5.19
C THR A 57 -8.61 -5.64 -5.34
N ALA A 58 -9.76 -5.01 -5.02
CA ALA A 58 -11.07 -5.62 -5.23
C ALA A 58 -11.33 -5.92 -6.71
N ILE A 59 -11.05 -4.97 -7.61
CA ILE A 59 -11.18 -5.17 -9.06
C ILE A 59 -10.21 -6.25 -9.54
N SER A 60 -8.94 -6.18 -9.10
CA SER A 60 -7.93 -7.18 -9.48
C SER A 60 -8.35 -8.59 -9.04
N SER A 61 -8.80 -8.74 -7.80
CA SER A 61 -9.31 -10.00 -7.25
C SER A 61 -10.47 -10.56 -8.07
N LEU A 62 -11.41 -9.70 -8.48
CA LEU A 62 -12.53 -10.09 -9.32
C LEU A 62 -12.06 -10.59 -10.70
N VAL A 63 -11.11 -9.89 -11.33
CA VAL A 63 -10.53 -10.30 -12.61
C VAL A 63 -9.83 -11.66 -12.50
N TYR A 64 -9.04 -11.89 -11.44
CA TYR A 64 -8.39 -13.18 -11.21
C TYR A 64 -9.38 -14.31 -10.94
N ALA A 65 -10.47 -14.04 -10.22
CA ALA A 65 -11.54 -14.99 -9.97
C ALA A 65 -12.26 -15.42 -11.27
N PHE A 66 -12.57 -14.48 -12.16
CA PHE A 66 -13.17 -14.79 -13.46
C PHE A 66 -12.21 -15.50 -14.42
N GLY A 67 -10.91 -15.23 -14.31
CA GLY A 67 -9.86 -15.89 -15.11
C GLY A 67 -9.54 -17.33 -14.68
N ASN A 68 -10.20 -17.86 -13.65
CA ASN A 68 -9.96 -19.19 -13.07
C ASN A 68 -8.49 -19.42 -12.64
N ALA A 69 -7.76 -18.33 -12.37
CA ALA A 69 -6.36 -18.33 -11.98
C ALA A 69 -6.18 -18.36 -10.45
N VAL A 70 -7.22 -18.76 -9.71
CA VAL A 70 -7.23 -18.77 -8.24
C VAL A 70 -6.93 -20.17 -7.74
N ALA A 71 -5.79 -20.34 -7.07
CA ALA A 71 -5.47 -21.55 -6.33
C ALA A 71 -6.23 -21.56 -5.00
N TRP A 72 -7.44 -22.15 -5.01
CA TRP A 72 -8.34 -22.20 -3.85
C TRP A 72 -7.71 -22.89 -2.62
N ASP A 73 -6.87 -23.90 -2.84
CA ASP A 73 -6.17 -24.63 -1.77
C ASP A 73 -5.21 -23.71 -0.98
N VAL A 74 -4.48 -22.86 -1.69
CA VAL A 74 -3.55 -21.89 -1.07
C VAL A 74 -4.34 -20.76 -0.43
N LEU A 75 -5.39 -20.28 -1.10
CA LEU A 75 -6.24 -19.20 -0.59
C LEU A 75 -6.86 -19.54 0.77
N ALA A 76 -7.30 -20.79 0.96
CA ALA A 76 -7.92 -21.23 2.22
C ALA A 76 -6.96 -21.11 3.43
N PHE A 77 -5.65 -21.33 3.23
CA PHE A 77 -4.65 -21.17 4.28
C PHE A 77 -4.16 -19.73 4.41
N VAL A 78 -3.98 -19.03 3.29
CA VAL A 78 -3.38 -17.69 3.27
C VAL A 78 -4.38 -16.61 3.69
N ALA A 79 -5.66 -16.73 3.33
CA ALA A 79 -6.69 -15.76 3.67
C ALA A 79 -6.84 -15.51 5.19
N PRO A 80 -6.94 -16.53 6.07
CA PRO A 80 -7.04 -16.29 7.51
C PRO A 80 -5.76 -15.68 8.09
N ALA A 81 -4.58 -16.11 7.61
CA ALA A 81 -3.31 -15.54 8.05
C ALA A 81 -3.17 -14.05 7.66
N LEU A 82 -3.53 -13.70 6.41
CA LEU A 82 -3.54 -12.32 5.93
C LEU A 82 -4.55 -11.45 6.70
N THR A 83 -5.73 -12.00 7.00
CA THR A 83 -6.78 -11.28 7.73
C THR A 83 -6.34 -10.98 9.15
N LEU A 84 -5.81 -11.98 9.86
CA LEU A 84 -5.29 -11.81 11.22
C LEU A 84 -4.09 -10.86 11.25
N GLY A 85 -3.14 -11.03 10.34
CA GLY A 85 -1.98 -10.16 10.22
C GLY A 85 -2.35 -8.71 9.94
N SER A 86 -3.27 -8.47 9.00
CA SER A 86 -3.76 -7.12 8.68
C SER A 86 -4.52 -6.49 9.84
N PHE A 87 -5.35 -7.26 10.55
CA PHE A 87 -6.10 -6.76 11.70
C PHE A 87 -5.18 -6.35 12.86
N VAL A 88 -4.19 -7.19 13.19
CA VAL A 88 -3.20 -6.88 14.22
C VAL A 88 -2.34 -5.68 13.80
N GLY A 89 -1.90 -5.64 12.54
CA GLY A 89 -1.13 -4.52 11.97
C GLY A 89 -1.88 -3.19 12.02
N ALA A 90 -3.17 -3.18 11.62
CA ALA A 90 -4.00 -1.99 11.67
C ALA A 90 -4.17 -1.46 13.11
N LYS A 91 -4.42 -2.37 14.07
CA LYS A 91 -4.57 -2.01 15.49
C LYS A 91 -3.27 -1.48 16.11
N LEU A 92 -2.13 -2.03 15.71
CA LEU A 92 -0.81 -1.59 16.19
C LEU A 92 -0.44 -0.22 15.62
N THR A 93 -0.73 0.02 14.34
CA THR A 93 -0.49 1.29 13.66
C THR A 93 -1.23 2.46 14.32
N GLY A 94 -2.47 2.23 14.81
CA GLY A 94 -3.23 3.23 15.56
C GLY A 94 -2.54 3.70 16.85
N LYS A 95 -1.80 2.80 17.53
CA LYS A 95 -1.15 3.07 18.82
C LYS A 95 0.25 3.69 18.72
N LEU A 96 0.91 3.58 17.56
CA LEU A 96 2.27 4.07 17.37
C LEU A 96 2.29 5.60 17.17
N HIS A 97 3.35 6.27 17.64
CA HIS A 97 3.61 7.66 17.27
C HIS A 97 4.11 7.74 15.82
N GLU A 98 3.83 8.85 15.11
CA GLU A 98 4.24 9.05 13.71
C GLU A 98 5.75 8.85 13.47
N ARG A 99 6.59 9.16 14.46
CA ARG A 99 8.04 8.98 14.33
C ARG A 99 8.47 7.51 14.36
N GLU A 100 7.77 6.69 15.14
CA GLU A 100 8.04 5.26 15.25
C GLU A 100 7.49 4.50 14.05
N LEU A 101 6.30 4.88 13.56
CA LEU A 101 5.72 4.31 12.35
C LEU A 101 6.66 4.50 11.14
N ARG A 102 7.22 5.71 10.99
CA ARG A 102 8.21 6.04 9.96
C ARG A 102 9.44 5.16 10.01
N ARG A 103 10.03 5.03 11.19
CA ARG A 103 11.26 4.24 11.36
C ARG A 103 10.99 2.77 11.07
N LEU A 104 9.86 2.25 11.54
CA LEU A 104 9.48 0.86 11.30
C LEU A 104 9.28 0.60 9.80
N PHE A 105 8.53 1.48 9.12
CA PHE A 105 8.28 1.36 7.68
C PHE A 105 9.56 1.52 6.87
N ALA A 106 10.38 2.52 7.15
CA ALA A 106 11.67 2.73 6.50
C ALA A 106 12.63 1.57 6.74
N GLY A 107 12.69 1.02 7.96
CA GLY A 107 13.51 -0.14 8.29
C GLY A 107 13.07 -1.39 7.54
N LEU A 108 11.77 -1.63 7.47
CA LEU A 108 11.20 -2.77 6.73
C LEU A 108 11.45 -2.63 5.22
N MET A 109 11.35 -1.42 4.68
CA MET A 109 11.70 -1.13 3.29
C MET A 109 13.18 -1.34 2.98
N MET A 110 14.08 -0.87 3.86
CA MET A 110 15.51 -1.11 3.68
C MET A 110 15.84 -2.60 3.78
N ALA A 111 15.25 -3.31 4.73
CA ALA A 111 15.43 -4.76 4.85
C ALA A 111 14.95 -5.50 3.59
N ALA A 112 13.76 -5.15 3.07
CA ALA A 112 13.25 -5.73 1.82
C ALA A 112 14.17 -5.42 0.62
N GLY A 113 14.66 -4.20 0.52
CA GLY A 113 15.60 -3.81 -0.54
C GLY A 113 16.93 -4.56 -0.46
N VAL A 114 17.48 -4.75 0.74
CA VAL A 114 18.70 -5.54 0.95
C VAL A 114 18.46 -7.01 0.64
N TRP A 115 17.32 -7.57 1.07
CA TRP A 115 16.99 -8.97 0.81
C TRP A 115 16.79 -9.27 -0.68
N MET A 116 16.36 -8.27 -1.46
CA MET A 116 16.21 -8.40 -2.91
C MET A 116 17.54 -8.26 -3.67
N LEU A 117 18.57 -7.66 -3.06
CA LEU A 117 19.92 -7.52 -3.63
C LEU A 117 20.83 -8.72 -3.33
N LEU A 118 20.53 -9.47 -2.27
CA LEU A 118 21.19 -10.72 -1.90
C LEU A 118 20.62 -11.90 -2.69
#